data_AF-A0A0F2R905-F1
#
_entry.id   AF-A0A0F2R905-F1
#
_cell.length_a   1.000
_cell.length_b   1.000
_cell.length_c   1.000
_cell.angle_alpha   90.00
_cell.angle_beta   90.00
_cell.angle_gamma   90.00
#
_symmetry.space_group_name_H-M   'P 1'
#
loop_
_entity.id
_entity.type
_entity.pdbx_description
1 polymer ?
#
loop_
_entity_poly.entity_id
_entity_poly.type
_entity_poly.pdbx_seq_one_letter_code
_entity_poly.pdbx_strand_id
1 'polypeptide(L)'
;MTLQIILSGLFAFVATAFVVVPLLRRPKHSVRRADYDIQVYKDQLGEIDRDVERSLLTETQASAARVEIQRRMLSVDAEGGKNAPVADTGRGLRIALAIGLAVLVPVGGLALYGVVGAPGLPDRPIAARQAERLGMA
;
A
#
# COMPACT_ATOMS: atom_id res chain seq x y z
N MET A 1 -8.94 -4.05 34.75
CA MET A 1 -9.61 -5.09 33.94
C MET A 1 -10.13 -4.59 32.59
N THR A 2 -11.08 -3.64 32.52
CA THR A 2 -11.63 -3.13 31.24
C THR A 2 -10.59 -2.45 30.36
N LEU A 3 -9.70 -1.66 30.96
CA LEU A 3 -8.62 -0.95 30.26
C LEU A 3 -7.65 -1.88 29.51
N GLN A 4 -7.29 -3.02 30.12
CA GLN A 4 -6.34 -3.98 29.52
C GLN A 4 -6.95 -4.69 28.30
N ILE A 5 -8.24 -5.02 28.36
CA ILE A 5 -8.96 -5.63 27.23
C ILE A 5 -9.04 -4.64 26.07
N ILE A 6 -9.34 -3.37 26.37
CA ILE A 6 -9.40 -2.30 25.37
C ILE A 6 -8.03 -2.10 24.70
N LEU A 7 -6.95 -2.04 25.49
CA LEU A 7 -5.59 -1.89 24.96
C LEU A 7 -5.18 -3.08 24.09
N SER A 8 -5.47 -4.31 24.53
CA SER A 8 -5.14 -5.53 23.78
C SER A 8 -5.89 -5.59 22.45
N GLY A 9 -7.19 -5.25 22.46
CA GLY A 9 -8.00 -5.13 21.25
C GLY A 9 -7.48 -4.04 20.30
N LEU A 10 -7.08 -2.88 20.84
CA LEU A 10 -6.50 -1.78 20.07
C LEU A 10 -5.18 -2.20 19.38
N PHE A 11 -4.26 -2.84 20.11
CA PHE A 11 -3.01 -3.31 19.52
C PHE A 11 -3.22 -4.37 18.44
N ALA A 12 -4.13 -5.32 18.68
CA ALA A 12 -4.48 -6.34 17.68
C ALA A 12 -5.05 -5.70 16.41
N PHE A 13 -5.91 -4.70 16.57
CA PHE A 13 -6.48 -3.95 15.45
C PHE A 13 -5.40 -3.18 14.66
N VAL A 14 -4.52 -2.45 15.36
CA VAL A 14 -3.42 -1.70 14.72
C VAL A 14 -2.48 -2.65 13.97
N ALA A 15 -2.06 -3.75 14.59
CA ALA A 15 -1.19 -4.74 13.95
C ALA A 15 -1.83 -5.32 12.68
N THR A 16 -3.13 -5.60 12.72
CA THR A 16 -3.90 -6.09 11.57
C THR A 16 -3.96 -5.04 10.46
N ALA A 17 -4.18 -3.76 10.81
CA ALA A 17 -4.18 -2.66 9.85
C ALA A 17 -2.82 -2.51 9.13
N PHE A 18 -1.70 -2.71 9.84
CA PHE A 18 -0.36 -2.68 9.25
C PHE A 18 -0.16 -3.74 8.15
N VAL A 19 -0.89 -4.85 8.18
CA VAL A 19 -0.82 -5.90 7.16
C VAL A 19 -1.85 -5.67 6.05
N VAL A 20 -3.09 -5.37 6.42
CA VAL A 20 -4.23 -5.25 5.50
C VAL A 20 -4.10 -4.00 4.60
N VAL A 21 -3.68 -2.87 5.16
CA VAL A 21 -3.55 -1.61 4.40
C VAL A 21 -2.57 -1.72 3.24
N PRO A 22 -1.32 -2.19 3.39
CA PRO A 22 -0.41 -2.34 2.25
C PRO A 22 -0.87 -3.42 1.26
N LEU A 23 -1.56 -4.48 1.72
CA LEU A 23 -2.10 -5.52 0.84
C LEU A 23 -3.22 -4.99 -0.08
N LEU A 24 -4.00 -4.03 0.38
CA LEU A 24 -5.06 -3.38 -0.38
C LEU A 24 -4.59 -2.16 -1.20
N ARG A 25 -3.39 -1.62 -0.93
CA ARG A 25 -2.83 -0.49 -1.66
C ARG A 25 -2.40 -0.93 -3.06
N ARG A 26 -2.88 -0.21 -4.08
CA ARG A 26 -2.39 -0.37 -5.46
C ARG A 26 -0.90 -0.04 -5.52
N PRO A 27 -0.06 -0.85 -6.19
CA PRO A 27 1.34 -0.54 -6.34
C PRO A 27 1.50 0.78 -7.10
N LYS A 28 2.18 1.76 -6.49
CA LYS A 28 2.58 3.04 -7.13
C LYS A 28 3.57 2.86 -8.30
N HIS A 29 3.87 1.62 -8.67
CA HIS A 29 4.85 1.28 -9.68
C HIS A 29 4.38 1.65 -11.10
N SER A 30 3.07 1.69 -11.32
CA SER A 30 2.49 2.14 -12.60
C SER A 30 2.69 3.64 -12.83
N VAL A 31 2.38 4.46 -11.82
CA VAL A 31 2.56 5.92 -11.88
C VAL A 31 4.01 6.29 -12.18
N ARG A 32 4.97 5.65 -11.47
CA ARG A 32 6.40 5.91 -11.65
C ARG A 32 6.93 5.48 -13.03
N ARG A 33 6.31 4.46 -13.65
CA ARG A 33 6.68 4.00 -14.99
C ARG A 33 6.18 4.98 -16.06
N ALA A 34 4.95 5.48 -15.92
CA ALA A 34 4.41 6.51 -16.81
C ALA A 34 5.25 7.79 -16.80
N ASP A 35 5.66 8.26 -15.61
CA ASP A 35 6.52 9.44 -15.48
C ASP A 35 7.88 9.25 -16.20
N TYR A 36 8.44 8.04 -16.10
CA TYR A 36 9.68 7.67 -16.77
C TYR A 36 9.53 7.63 -18.30
N ASP A 37 8.48 6.98 -18.80
CA ASP A 37 8.21 6.87 -20.23
C ASP A 37 8.01 8.26 -20.88
N ILE A 38 7.37 9.21 -20.17
CA ILE A 38 7.24 10.60 -20.63
C ILE A 38 8.60 11.29 -20.78
N GLN A 39 9.54 11.07 -19.86
CA GLN A 39 10.89 11.65 -20.00
C GLN A 39 11.60 11.09 -21.23
N VAL A 40 11.50 9.78 -21.47
CA VAL A 40 12.08 9.15 -22.66
C VAL A 40 11.52 9.75 -23.96
N TYR A 41 10.20 9.98 -24.04
CA TYR A 41 9.59 10.60 -25.22
C TYR A 41 10.04 12.05 -25.44
N LYS A 42 10.26 12.82 -24.37
CA LYS A 42 10.82 14.18 -24.48
C LYS A 42 12.24 14.16 -25.03
N ASP A 43 13.07 13.21 -24.58
CA ASP A 43 14.43 13.05 -25.07
C ASP A 43 14.44 12.68 -26.56
N GLN A 44 13.52 11.81 -27.01
CA GLN A 44 13.37 11.43 -28.42
C GLN A 44 12.95 12.60 -29.30
N LEU A 45 12.08 13.50 -28.83
CA LEU A 45 11.74 14.72 -29.57
C LEU A 45 12.98 15.61 -29.77
N GLY A 46 13.79 15.78 -28.73
CA GLY A 46 15.05 16.52 -28.85
C GLY A 46 16.09 15.82 -29.73
N GLU A 47 16.02 14.49 -29.87
CA GLU A 47 16.86 13.73 -30.80
C GLU A 47 16.47 13.99 -32.25
N ILE A 48 15.17 14.02 -32.56
CA ILE A 48 14.68 14.38 -33.90
C ILE A 48 15.17 15.78 -34.30
N ASP A 49 15.12 16.74 -33.39
CA ASP A 49 15.56 18.11 -33.69
C ASP A 49 17.05 18.14 -34.06
N ARG A 50 17.89 17.40 -33.32
CA ARG A 50 19.33 17.26 -33.64
C ARG A 50 19.58 16.52 -34.96
N ASP A 51 18.72 15.57 -35.32
CA ASP A 51 18.87 14.80 -36.55
C ASP A 51 18.44 15.60 -37.78
N VAL A 52 17.48 16.52 -37.63
CA VAL A 52 17.16 17.54 -38.65
C VAL A 52 18.32 18.51 -38.83
N GLU A 53 18.89 19.03 -37.74
CA GLU A 53 20.07 19.91 -37.80
C GLU A 53 21.26 19.23 -38.50
N ARG A 54 21.44 17.92 -38.29
CA ARG A 54 22.46 17.11 -38.95
C ARG A 54 22.11 16.68 -40.37
N SER A 55 20.96 17.12 -40.90
CA SER A 55 20.44 16.73 -42.22
C SER A 55 20.28 15.20 -42.40
N LEU A 56 20.13 14.46 -41.30
CA LEU A 56 19.85 13.02 -41.30
C LEU A 56 18.37 12.72 -41.53
N LEU A 57 17.49 13.67 -41.17
CA LEU A 57 16.06 13.62 -41.40
C LEU A 57 15.61 14.84 -42.21
N THR A 58 14.68 14.61 -43.14
CA THR A 58 13.95 15.71 -43.79
C THR A 58 12.89 16.28 -42.86
N GLU A 59 12.53 17.55 -43.01
CA GLU A 59 11.50 18.20 -42.17
C GLU A 59 10.15 17.46 -42.24
N THR A 60 9.81 16.88 -43.40
CA THR A 60 8.60 16.07 -43.57
C THR A 60 8.64 14.78 -42.75
N GLN A 61 9.79 14.08 -42.72
CA GLN A 61 9.97 12.89 -41.89
C GLN A 61 9.96 13.23 -40.40
N ALA A 62 10.64 14.31 -40.03
CA ALA A 62 10.68 14.79 -38.64
C ALA A 62 9.29 15.17 -38.13
N SER A 63 8.49 15.89 -38.93
CA SER A 63 7.10 16.23 -38.58
C SER A 63 6.24 14.99 -38.33
N ALA A 64 6.31 14.00 -39.22
CA ALA A 64 5.57 12.75 -39.05
C ALA A 64 5.98 12.00 -37.76
N ALA A 65 7.29 11.92 -37.49
CA ALA A 65 7.82 11.26 -36.30
C ALA A 65 7.45 12.00 -35.00
N ARG A 66 7.51 13.34 -34.98
CA ARG A 66 7.08 14.16 -33.84
C ARG A 66 5.61 13.91 -33.51
N VAL A 67 4.73 13.87 -34.51
CA VAL A 67 3.29 13.60 -34.34
C VAL A 67 3.06 12.21 -33.73
N GLU A 68 3.79 11.20 -34.18
CA GLU A 68 3.66 9.84 -33.64
C GLU A 68 4.13 9.76 -32.17
N ILE A 69 5.28 10.36 -31.85
CA ILE A 69 5.80 10.39 -30.46
C ILE A 69 4.84 11.14 -29.55
N GLN A 70 4.32 12.30 -29.97
CA GLN A 70 3.33 13.04 -29.20
C GLN A 70 2.04 12.23 -28.98
N ARG A 71 1.58 11.49 -30.00
CA ARG A 71 0.44 10.58 -29.86
C ARG A 71 0.71 9.48 -28.83
N ARG A 72 1.91 8.90 -28.83
CA ARG A 72 2.34 7.88 -27.86
C ARG A 72 2.45 8.46 -26.43
N MET A 73 2.95 9.68 -26.31
CA MET A 73 3.04 10.39 -25.02
C MET A 73 1.63 10.64 -24.43
N LEU A 74 0.67 11.06 -25.26
CA LEU A 74 -0.73 11.22 -24.86
C LEU A 74 -1.39 9.89 -24.44
N SER A 75 -1.01 8.77 -25.06
CA SER A 75 -1.52 7.46 -24.65
C SER A 75 -0.99 7.00 -23.28
N VAL A 76 0.25 7.34 -22.90
CA VAL A 76 0.78 7.02 -21.56
C VAL A 76 0.01 7.75 -20.46
N ASP A 77 -0.32 9.03 -20.68
CA ASP A 77 -1.10 9.81 -19.72
C ASP A 77 -2.56 9.29 -19.63
N ALA A 78 -3.11 8.89 -20.79
CA ALA A 78 -4.40 8.22 -20.86
C ALA A 78 -4.38 6.86 -20.14
N GLU A 79 -3.30 6.08 -20.16
CA GLU A 79 -3.16 4.83 -19.39
C GLU A 79 -2.94 5.08 -17.88
N GLY A 80 -2.24 6.17 -17.52
CA GLY A 80 -2.10 6.63 -16.15
C GLY A 80 -3.45 6.97 -15.49
N GLY A 81 -4.33 7.65 -16.23
CA GLY A 81 -5.70 7.98 -15.81
C GLY A 81 -6.72 6.85 -16.05
N LYS A 82 -6.56 6.10 -17.14
CA LYS A 82 -7.37 4.92 -17.51
C LYS A 82 -6.53 3.68 -17.26
N ASN A 83 -6.32 3.39 -15.98
CA ASN A 83 -6.22 1.99 -15.57
C ASN A 83 -7.62 1.39 -15.77
N ALA A 84 -8.01 1.15 -17.03
CA ALA A 84 -8.99 0.12 -17.33
C ALA A 84 -8.48 -1.13 -16.60
N PRO A 85 -9.32 -1.78 -15.79
CA PRO A 85 -8.83 -2.85 -14.95
C PRO A 85 -8.33 -3.96 -15.88
N VAL A 86 -7.02 -4.04 -16.09
CA VAL A 86 -6.38 -5.32 -16.40
C VAL A 86 -6.90 -6.21 -15.29
N ALA A 87 -7.64 -7.25 -15.67
CA ALA A 87 -8.25 -8.16 -14.72
C ALA A 87 -7.12 -8.75 -13.88
N ASP A 88 -6.83 -8.13 -12.73
CA ASP A 88 -5.88 -8.60 -11.75
C ASP A 88 -6.49 -9.90 -11.23
N THR A 89 -6.11 -10.99 -11.87
CA THR A 89 -6.66 -12.33 -11.61
C THR A 89 -6.45 -12.73 -10.15
N GLY A 90 -5.50 -12.08 -9.47
CA GLY A 90 -5.24 -12.21 -8.04
C GLY A 90 -6.00 -11.24 -7.12
N ARG A 91 -6.75 -10.26 -7.64
CA ARG A 91 -7.45 -9.25 -6.82
C ARG A 91 -8.49 -9.87 -5.90
N GLY A 92 -9.27 -10.83 -6.40
CA GLY A 92 -10.26 -11.56 -5.61
C GLY A 92 -9.62 -12.32 -4.45
N LEU A 93 -8.54 -13.07 -4.73
CA LEU A 93 -7.79 -13.80 -3.72
C LEU A 93 -7.12 -12.86 -2.69
N ARG A 94 -6.54 -11.75 -3.14
CA ARG A 94 -5.95 -10.72 -2.25
C ARG A 94 -6.99 -10.10 -1.32
N ILE A 95 -8.18 -9.79 -1.83
CA ILE A 95 -9.29 -9.26 -1.02
C ILE A 95 -9.77 -10.32 -0.03
N ALA A 96 -9.95 -11.56 -0.48
CA ALA A 96 -10.36 -12.66 0.40
C ALA A 96 -9.34 -12.91 1.53
N LEU A 97 -8.04 -12.89 1.22
CA LEU A 97 -6.97 -12.98 2.21
C LEU A 97 -6.95 -11.77 3.16
N ALA A 98 -7.14 -10.56 2.65
CA ALA A 98 -7.20 -9.35 3.46
C ALA A 98 -8.36 -9.41 4.46
N ILE A 99 -9.55 -9.80 4.01
CA ILE A 99 -10.74 -9.99 4.87
C ILE A 99 -10.50 -11.11 5.87
N GLY A 100 -9.95 -12.24 5.42
CA GLY A 100 -9.61 -13.37 6.27
C GLY A 100 -8.68 -12.97 7.41
N LEU A 101 -7.57 -12.28 7.10
CA LEU A 101 -6.65 -11.77 8.11
C LEU A 101 -7.29 -10.71 9.01
N ALA A 102 -8.12 -9.82 8.45
CA ALA A 102 -8.80 -8.77 9.21
C ALA A 102 -9.72 -9.32 10.30
N VAL A 103 -10.30 -10.50 10.10
CA VAL A 103 -11.19 -11.16 11.06
C VAL A 103 -10.45 -12.16 11.92
N LEU A 104 -9.67 -13.05 11.31
CA LEU A 104 -9.05 -14.20 11.97
C LEU A 104 -8.04 -13.76 13.03
N VAL A 105 -7.25 -12.72 12.76
CA VAL A 105 -6.21 -12.24 13.68
C VAL A 105 -6.80 -11.67 14.98
N PRO A 106 -7.71 -10.67 14.95
CA PRO A 106 -8.28 -10.14 16.18
C PRO A 106 -9.18 -11.16 16.91
N VAL A 107 -10.03 -11.89 16.19
CA VAL A 107 -10.91 -12.90 16.81
C VAL A 107 -10.09 -14.03 17.41
N GLY A 108 -9.12 -14.56 16.66
CA GLY A 108 -8.23 -15.61 17.13
C GLY A 108 -7.36 -15.17 18.30
N GLY A 109 -6.83 -13.94 18.26
CA GLY A 109 -6.05 -13.37 19.36
C GLY A 109 -6.86 -13.20 20.65
N LEU A 110 -8.09 -12.66 20.54
CA LEU A 110 -8.99 -12.52 21.69
C LEU A 110 -9.43 -13.89 22.24
N ALA A 111 -9.73 -14.85 21.38
CA ALA A 111 -10.09 -16.20 21.78
C ALA A 111 -8.92 -16.90 22.49
N LEU A 112 -7.72 -16.84 21.92
CA LEU A 112 -6.51 -17.39 22.54
C LEU A 112 -6.20 -16.73 23.89
N TYR A 113 -6.35 -15.42 24.01
CA TYR A 113 -6.20 -14.72 25.29
C TYR A 113 -7.25 -15.16 26.31
N GLY A 114 -8.49 -15.44 25.88
CA GLY A 114 -9.53 -16.01 26.73
C GLY A 114 -9.19 -17.40 27.28
N VAL A 115 -8.49 -18.23 26.47
CA VAL A 115 -8.12 -19.60 26.84
C VAL A 115 -6.82 -19.68 27.64
N VAL A 116 -5.78 -18.96 27.21
CA VAL A 116 -4.41 -19.05 27.75
C VAL A 116 -4.10 -17.92 28.74
N GLY A 117 -4.79 -16.79 28.61
CA GLY A 117 -4.58 -15.63 29.47
C GLY A 117 -5.32 -15.71 30.79
N ALA A 118 -5.17 -14.65 31.59
CA ALA A 118 -5.89 -14.48 32.84
C ALA A 118 -6.84 -13.26 32.73
N PRO A 119 -7.90 -13.33 31.90
CA PRO A 119 -8.81 -12.20 31.68
C PRO A 119 -9.53 -11.77 32.96
N GLY A 120 -9.69 -12.69 33.91
CA GLY A 120 -10.32 -12.48 35.20
C GLY A 120 -9.38 -11.99 36.31
N LEU A 121 -8.09 -11.75 36.04
CA LEU A 121 -7.15 -11.36 37.09
C LEU A 121 -7.34 -9.88 37.47
N PRO A 122 -7.70 -9.57 38.73
CA PRO A 122 -7.86 -8.20 39.16
C PRO A 122 -6.50 -7.50 39.26
N ASP A 123 -6.50 -6.19 38.96
CA ASP A 123 -5.30 -5.38 39.03
C ASP A 123 -4.77 -5.34 40.47
N ARG A 124 -3.45 -5.52 40.66
CA ARG A 124 -2.79 -5.40 41.97
C ARG A 124 -2.08 -4.05 42.10
N PRO A 125 -2.75 -3.00 42.62
CA PRO A 125 -2.15 -1.68 42.76
C PRO A 125 -0.93 -1.71 43.70
N ILE A 126 0.00 -0.79 43.50
CA ILE A 126 1.26 -0.73 44.27
C ILE A 126 0.99 -0.62 45.78
N ALA A 127 -0.01 0.16 46.18
CA ALA A 127 -0.41 0.34 47.58
C ALA A 127 -0.82 -1.00 48.26
N ALA A 128 -1.61 -1.84 47.57
CA ALA A 128 -2.04 -3.13 48.11
C ALA A 128 -0.85 -4.08 48.31
N ARG A 129 0.13 -4.06 47.38
CA ARG A 129 1.34 -4.87 47.49
C ARG A 129 2.29 -4.38 48.60
N GLN A 130 2.30 -3.09 48.89
CA GLN A 130 3.10 -2.52 49.97
C GLN A 130 2.55 -2.87 51.35
N ALA A 131 1.22 -2.81 51.54
CA ALA A 131 0.57 -3.22 52.79
C ALA A 131 0.79 -4.71 53.11
N GLU A 132 0.69 -5.56 52.10
CA GLU A 132 0.95 -7.01 52.19
C GLU A 132 2.42 -7.30 52.53
N ARG A 133 3.38 -6.55 51.95
CA ARG A 133 4.82 -6.65 52.26
C ARG A 133 5.19 -6.14 53.65
N LEU A 134 4.44 -5.19 54.19
CA LEU A 134 4.65 -4.61 55.52
C LEU A 134 3.91 -5.39 56.62
N GLY A 135 3.20 -6.47 56.28
CA GLY A 135 2.46 -7.30 57.23
C GLY A 135 1.24 -6.62 57.85
N MET A 136 0.68 -5.61 57.17
CA MET A 136 -0.47 -4.83 57.65
C MET A 136 -1.81 -5.30 57.06
N ALA A 137 -1.89 -6.56 56.60
CA ALA A 137 -3.06 -7.18 56.00
C ALA A 137 -3.55 -8.37 56.83
#